data_AF-A0A1V6Y6U3-F1
#
_entry.id   AF-A0A1V6Y6U3-F1
#
_cell.length_a   1.000
_cell.length_b   1.000
_cell.length_c   1.000
_cell.angle_alpha   90.00
_cell.angle_beta   90.00
_cell.angle_gamma   90.00
#
_symmetry.space_group_name_H-M   'P 1'
#
loop_
_entity.id
_entity.type
_entity.pdbx_description
1 polymer ?
#
loop_
_entity_poly.entity_id
_entity_poly.type
_entity_poly.pdbx_seq_one_letter_code
_entity_poly.pdbx_strand_id
1 'polypeptide(L)'
;MLHLSKRFYDAIQATPQVLRPPYDPSIKPVAILSIAANAIGLAFIITTWITACTPLRRKKSFWIAVTFSRLVLGAVFTAAVIIKTSFMPRPLGSCEKDYQWPNDSDTPHGTDTLWKALPDHVQTSKSRNSGKTVTRYIHPCNYFIMLWNYEIVVIVALAVAAGLALWEVNRKTGKSYIQMLNETILGPLGLKNMGASPGNDERAVIPPLSEDSLGWGSDYGYAAPGGGLYSSLEDLAILIARILDETIFSDPQTTRKWLKPQSMTSGINGLVGRPWEIQRTNNLIPENPHTVDIYAKGGGANGYVSQMSLVDEYGVGFVVLTAGPRESATVSILNEAIITSFIPAVDSETRSQALAYAGNFSVGAIPNPKKIGSKDITPVGLSLSINEGTGLKIDSLTRNGSDILAGLGKLWNALLPMTGILNPDFRIYPTGIETPVEGEDNIVFEDWRINFDAIPADNAAMSDLPGQGKLSNVCASWQMESWIYYGGEALDRIVFKVDREAGNVIGVDIPFLRTGLLPKA
;
A
#
# COMPACT_ATOMS: atom_id res chain seq x y z
N MET A 1 -28.63 -31.25 32.77
CA MET A 1 -28.73 -29.95 32.07
C MET A 1 -30.22 -29.59 32.00
N LEU A 2 -30.68 -28.67 32.85
CA LEU A 2 -32.09 -28.29 32.97
C LEU A 2 -32.58 -27.64 31.67
N HIS A 3 -33.68 -28.14 31.10
CA HIS A 3 -34.33 -27.53 29.93
C HIS A 3 -35.07 -26.26 30.37
N LEU A 4 -34.42 -25.11 30.27
CA LEU A 4 -35.04 -23.81 30.50
C LEU A 4 -35.94 -23.45 29.30
N SER A 5 -37.20 -23.13 29.58
CA SER A 5 -38.21 -22.81 28.56
C SER A 5 -38.04 -21.39 28.02
N LYS A 6 -38.59 -21.09 26.82
CA LYS A 6 -38.59 -19.75 26.20
C LYS A 6 -39.03 -18.64 27.17
N ARG A 7 -40.01 -18.94 28.04
CA ARG A 7 -40.49 -18.01 29.09
C ARG A 7 -39.42 -17.60 30.10
N PHE A 8 -38.42 -18.42 30.35
CA PHE A 8 -37.32 -18.09 31.27
C PHE A 8 -36.38 -17.04 30.65
N TYR A 9 -36.06 -17.17 29.36
CA TYR A 9 -35.22 -16.20 28.64
C TYR A 9 -35.96 -14.88 28.36
N ASP A 10 -37.27 -14.95 28.09
CA ASP A 10 -38.11 -13.77 27.90
C ASP A 10 -38.30 -12.96 29.21
N ALA A 11 -38.05 -13.58 30.37
CA ALA A 11 -38.24 -12.98 31.70
C ALA A 11 -36.97 -12.31 32.27
N ILE A 12 -35.80 -12.45 31.64
CA ILE A 12 -34.55 -11.83 32.09
C ILE A 12 -34.42 -10.44 31.44
N GLN A 13 -34.54 -9.37 32.24
CA GLN A 13 -34.47 -7.97 31.79
C GLN A 13 -33.22 -7.23 32.32
N ALA A 14 -32.06 -7.86 32.26
CA ALA A 14 -30.79 -7.18 32.52
C ALA A 14 -29.84 -7.39 31.34
N THR A 15 -28.97 -6.42 31.08
CA THR A 15 -27.84 -6.54 30.16
C THR A 15 -26.60 -7.05 30.92
N PRO A 16 -25.83 -8.02 30.39
CA PRO A 16 -24.51 -8.32 30.92
C PRO A 16 -23.61 -7.06 30.84
N GLN A 17 -22.63 -6.89 31.73
CA GLN A 17 -21.68 -5.75 31.69
C GLN A 17 -21.04 -5.52 30.31
N VAL A 18 -21.01 -6.57 29.49
CA VAL A 18 -20.61 -6.60 28.09
C VAL A 18 -21.46 -5.65 27.21
N LEU A 19 -22.51 -4.96 27.69
CA LEU A 19 -23.32 -4.04 26.85
C LEU A 19 -23.59 -2.65 27.45
N ARG A 20 -22.86 -2.20 28.48
CA ARG A 20 -22.97 -0.80 28.96
C ARG A 20 -22.01 0.14 28.19
N PRO A 21 -22.46 1.35 27.80
CA PRO A 21 -21.60 2.39 27.20
C PRO A 21 -20.37 2.74 28.06
N PRO A 22 -19.30 3.30 27.45
CA PRO A 22 -19.27 3.85 26.11
C PRO A 22 -18.86 2.80 25.06
N TYR A 23 -19.86 2.30 24.32
CA TYR A 23 -19.63 1.78 22.98
C TYR A 23 -19.51 2.98 22.07
N ASP A 24 -18.34 3.16 21.47
CA ASP A 24 -18.16 4.18 20.45
C ASP A 24 -19.12 3.89 19.28
N PRO A 25 -20.07 4.79 18.93
CA PRO A 25 -21.04 4.60 17.85
C PRO A 25 -20.43 4.60 16.43
N SER A 26 -19.11 4.47 16.29
CA SER A 26 -18.39 4.90 15.09
C SER A 26 -18.09 3.83 14.03
N ILE A 27 -18.78 2.69 14.00
CA ILE A 27 -18.76 1.82 12.79
C ILE A 27 -19.91 2.21 11.87
N LYS A 28 -19.67 3.24 11.04
CA LYS A 28 -20.58 3.62 9.96
C LYS A 28 -20.77 2.44 8.99
N PRO A 29 -21.93 2.28 8.33
CA PRO A 29 -22.20 1.20 7.36
C PRO A 29 -21.15 1.03 6.25
N VAL A 30 -20.36 2.07 5.98
CA VAL A 30 -19.19 2.06 5.07
C VAL A 30 -18.09 1.09 5.53
N ALA A 31 -17.88 0.90 6.84
CA ALA A 31 -16.90 -0.04 7.39
C ALA A 31 -17.35 -1.52 7.26
N ILE A 32 -18.66 -1.78 7.22
CA ILE A 32 -19.18 -3.14 7.01
C ILE A 32 -18.98 -3.58 5.56
N LEU A 33 -19.26 -2.69 4.59
CA LEU A 33 -18.97 -2.92 3.16
C LEU A 33 -17.46 -3.08 2.90
N SER A 34 -16.65 -2.32 3.63
CA SER A 34 -15.19 -2.37 3.58
C SER A 34 -14.62 -3.73 3.96
N ILE A 35 -15.10 -4.28 5.09
CA ILE A 35 -14.61 -5.56 5.60
C ILE A 35 -15.21 -6.71 4.77
N ALA A 36 -16.44 -6.58 4.27
CA ALA A 36 -17.03 -7.51 3.30
C ALA A 36 -16.22 -7.57 1.98
N ALA A 37 -15.74 -6.43 1.48
CA ALA A 37 -14.89 -6.37 0.29
C ALA A 37 -13.54 -7.07 0.51
N ASN A 38 -12.91 -6.89 1.66
CA ASN A 38 -11.67 -7.61 2.03
C ASN A 38 -11.90 -9.13 2.15
N ALA A 39 -13.03 -9.54 2.70
CA ALA A 39 -13.47 -10.94 2.76
C ALA A 39 -13.66 -11.57 1.37
N ILE A 40 -14.27 -10.84 0.44
CA ILE A 40 -14.43 -11.24 -0.96
C ILE A 40 -13.06 -11.31 -1.66
N GLY A 41 -12.16 -10.34 -1.41
CA GLY A 41 -10.79 -10.33 -1.90
C GLY A 41 -9.99 -11.56 -1.44
N LEU A 42 -10.10 -11.93 -0.17
CA LEU A 42 -9.46 -13.13 0.39
C LEU A 42 -9.97 -14.42 -0.26
N ALA A 43 -11.30 -14.54 -0.46
CA ALA A 43 -11.90 -15.67 -1.18
C ALA A 43 -11.42 -15.75 -2.64
N PHE A 44 -11.23 -14.58 -3.28
CA PHE A 44 -10.66 -14.50 -4.62
C PHE A 44 -9.20 -14.96 -4.65
N ILE A 45 -8.37 -14.56 -3.68
CA ILE A 45 -6.98 -15.01 -3.57
C ILE A 45 -6.93 -16.54 -3.39
N ILE A 46 -7.63 -17.10 -2.38
CA ILE A 46 -7.66 -18.54 -2.08
C ILE A 46 -7.98 -19.37 -3.33
N THR A 47 -9.03 -18.99 -4.05
CA THR A 47 -9.51 -19.74 -5.21
C THR A 47 -8.69 -19.50 -6.47
N THR A 48 -8.07 -18.32 -6.64
CA THR A 48 -7.15 -18.04 -7.76
C THR A 48 -5.88 -18.86 -7.64
N TRP A 49 -5.34 -19.06 -6.44
CA TRP A 49 -4.15 -19.88 -6.23
C TRP A 49 -4.40 -21.38 -6.49
N ILE A 50 -5.56 -21.91 -6.08
CA ILE A 50 -5.97 -23.29 -6.41
C ILE A 50 -6.05 -23.51 -7.95
N THR A 51 -6.31 -22.46 -8.73
CA THR A 51 -6.34 -22.54 -10.21
C THR A 51 -4.95 -22.59 -10.87
N ALA A 52 -3.89 -22.21 -10.16
CA ALA A 52 -2.53 -22.14 -10.73
C ALA A 52 -1.86 -23.52 -10.87
N CYS A 53 -2.28 -24.53 -10.11
CA CYS A 53 -1.66 -25.88 -10.07
C CYS A 53 -2.52 -27.00 -10.70
N THR A 54 -3.64 -26.63 -11.31
CA THR A 54 -4.66 -27.46 -11.99
C THR A 54 -4.40 -28.05 -13.39
N PRO A 55 -4.17 -29.36 -13.66
CA PRO A 55 -4.27 -29.89 -15.04
C PRO A 55 -5.68 -29.68 -15.66
N LEU A 56 -6.68 -29.47 -14.81
CA LEU A 56 -8.09 -29.28 -15.15
C LEU A 56 -8.41 -27.89 -15.74
N ARG A 57 -7.45 -26.96 -15.76
CA ARG A 57 -7.63 -25.56 -16.22
C ARG A 57 -8.14 -25.43 -17.66
N ARG A 58 -7.96 -26.46 -18.49
CA ARG A 58 -8.45 -26.50 -19.89
C ARG A 58 -9.94 -26.81 -20.01
N LYS A 59 -10.60 -27.26 -18.94
CA LYS A 59 -12.04 -27.61 -18.97
C LYS A 59 -12.90 -26.42 -18.52
N LYS A 60 -13.91 -26.07 -19.30
CA LYS A 60 -14.87 -25.00 -18.98
C LYS A 60 -15.60 -25.23 -17.64
N SER A 61 -15.89 -26.49 -17.31
CA SER A 61 -16.52 -26.89 -16.04
C SER A 61 -15.67 -26.57 -14.81
N PHE A 62 -14.34 -26.57 -14.94
CA PHE A 62 -13.44 -26.18 -13.84
C PHE A 62 -13.59 -24.71 -13.48
N TRP A 63 -13.62 -23.82 -14.48
CA TRP A 63 -13.81 -22.38 -14.26
C TRP A 63 -15.19 -22.04 -13.69
N ILE A 64 -16.22 -22.79 -14.09
CA ILE A 64 -17.56 -22.66 -13.51
C ILE A 64 -17.54 -23.04 -12.02
N ALA A 65 -16.91 -24.17 -11.67
CA ALA A 65 -16.81 -24.61 -10.27
C ALA A 65 -15.98 -23.64 -9.40
N VAL A 66 -14.90 -23.08 -9.94
CA VAL A 66 -14.08 -22.06 -9.25
C VAL A 66 -14.88 -20.79 -9.01
N THR A 67 -15.61 -20.31 -10.03
CA THR A 67 -16.46 -19.11 -9.91
C THR A 67 -17.56 -19.32 -8.89
N PHE A 68 -18.21 -20.48 -8.90
CA PHE A 68 -19.22 -20.82 -7.90
C PHE A 68 -18.63 -20.86 -6.48
N SER A 69 -17.46 -21.47 -6.32
CA SER A 69 -16.76 -21.53 -5.03
C SER A 69 -16.38 -20.14 -4.51
N ARG A 70 -15.98 -19.22 -5.39
CA ARG A 70 -15.69 -17.80 -5.06
C ARG A 70 -16.92 -17.09 -4.51
N LEU A 71 -18.05 -17.24 -5.19
CA LEU A 71 -19.31 -16.60 -4.78
C LEU A 71 -19.77 -17.14 -3.42
N VAL A 72 -19.70 -18.46 -3.22
CA VAL A 72 -20.07 -19.10 -1.94
C VAL A 72 -19.15 -18.64 -0.81
N LEU A 73 -17.83 -18.71 -0.99
CA LEU A 73 -16.88 -18.26 0.03
C LEU A 73 -17.05 -16.77 0.34
N GLY A 74 -17.12 -15.92 -0.69
CA GLY A 74 -17.31 -14.47 -0.51
C GLY A 74 -18.60 -14.13 0.23
N ALA A 75 -19.71 -14.81 -0.08
CA ALA A 75 -20.98 -14.63 0.63
C ALA A 75 -20.90 -15.06 2.10
N VAL A 76 -20.27 -16.20 2.37
CA VAL A 76 -20.11 -16.74 3.74
C VAL A 76 -19.25 -15.82 4.60
N PHE A 77 -18.10 -15.35 4.09
CA PHE A 77 -17.25 -14.42 4.84
C PHE A 77 -17.90 -13.06 5.07
N THR A 78 -18.60 -12.52 4.06
CA THR A 78 -19.33 -11.26 4.18
C THR A 78 -20.39 -11.36 5.28
N ALA A 79 -21.17 -12.45 5.30
CA ALA A 79 -22.16 -12.68 6.35
C ALA A 79 -21.50 -12.80 7.74
N ALA A 80 -20.39 -13.54 7.86
CA ALA A 80 -19.68 -13.69 9.13
C ALA A 80 -19.17 -12.34 9.69
N VAL A 81 -18.60 -11.51 8.83
CA VAL A 81 -18.11 -10.17 9.18
C VAL A 81 -19.24 -9.24 9.63
N ILE A 82 -20.35 -9.22 8.90
CA ILE A 82 -21.53 -8.40 9.24
C ILE A 82 -22.03 -8.77 10.63
N ILE A 83 -22.13 -10.08 10.92
CA ILE A 83 -22.59 -10.57 12.22
C ILE A 83 -21.59 -10.18 13.32
N LYS A 84 -20.28 -10.31 13.10
CA LYS A 84 -19.26 -9.95 14.12
C LYS A 84 -19.24 -8.44 14.42
N THR A 85 -19.28 -7.60 13.39
CA THR A 85 -19.22 -6.14 13.52
C THR A 85 -20.49 -5.54 14.12
N SER A 86 -21.64 -6.18 13.90
CA SER A 86 -22.92 -5.70 14.42
C SER A 86 -23.18 -6.13 15.87
N PHE A 87 -22.50 -7.16 16.38
CA PHE A 87 -22.88 -7.82 17.63
C PHE A 87 -21.73 -8.12 18.62
N MET A 88 -20.46 -7.77 18.35
CA MET A 88 -19.34 -7.94 19.31
C MET A 88 -18.84 -6.63 19.96
N PRO A 89 -18.74 -6.60 21.29
CA PRO A 89 -17.93 -5.66 22.07
C PRO A 89 -16.41 -5.88 22.00
N ARG A 90 -15.61 -4.81 22.17
CA ARG A 90 -14.16 -4.86 22.46
C ARG A 90 -13.92 -4.62 23.97
N PRO A 91 -12.86 -5.16 24.63
CA PRO A 91 -11.68 -5.83 24.08
C PRO A 91 -11.64 -7.36 24.28
N LEU A 92 -11.20 -8.06 23.23
CA LEU A 92 -10.71 -9.45 23.17
C LEU A 92 -11.62 -10.55 23.74
N GLY A 93 -12.44 -11.14 22.87
CA GLY A 93 -12.60 -12.61 22.73
C GLY A 93 -12.90 -13.49 23.95
N SER A 94 -13.19 -12.94 25.12
CA SER A 94 -13.40 -13.70 26.35
C SER A 94 -14.89 -13.80 26.67
N CYS A 95 -15.41 -15.02 26.64
CA CYS A 95 -16.72 -15.37 27.18
C CYS A 95 -16.69 -15.54 28.72
N GLU A 96 -15.60 -15.14 29.41
CA GLU A 96 -15.46 -15.30 30.88
C GLU A 96 -16.59 -14.66 31.69
N LYS A 97 -17.25 -13.64 31.14
CA LYS A 97 -18.32 -12.90 31.81
C LYS A 97 -19.73 -13.18 31.26
N ASP A 98 -19.90 -14.18 30.38
CA ASP A 98 -21.23 -14.53 29.79
C ASP A 98 -22.27 -14.93 30.86
N TYR A 99 -21.82 -15.24 32.09
CA TYR A 99 -22.68 -15.62 33.23
C TYR A 99 -22.63 -14.65 34.43
N GLN A 100 -22.00 -13.48 34.31
CA GLN A 100 -21.91 -12.52 35.42
C GLN A 100 -22.95 -11.38 35.27
N TRP A 101 -23.93 -11.36 36.17
CA TRP A 101 -25.00 -10.35 36.23
C TRP A 101 -24.73 -9.34 37.37
N PRO A 102 -24.88 -8.01 37.17
CA PRO A 102 -24.82 -7.04 38.26
C PRO A 102 -26.03 -7.17 39.21
N ASN A 103 -25.89 -6.69 40.45
CA ASN A 103 -27.04 -6.51 41.35
C ASN A 103 -27.99 -5.42 40.79
N ASP A 104 -29.27 -5.76 40.70
CA ASP A 104 -30.35 -5.02 40.02
C ASP A 104 -30.81 -3.74 40.72
N SER A 105 -30.06 -2.63 40.64
CA SER A 105 -30.56 -1.32 41.12
C SER A 105 -30.55 -0.18 40.11
N ASP A 106 -29.82 -0.27 38.99
CA ASP A 106 -29.61 0.85 38.05
C ASP A 106 -29.98 0.57 36.58
N THR A 107 -30.75 -0.50 36.28
CA THR A 107 -31.11 -0.83 34.89
C THR A 107 -32.55 -0.39 34.57
N PRO A 108 -32.79 0.50 33.59
CA PRO A 108 -34.15 0.92 33.23
C PRO A 108 -35.00 -0.25 32.71
N HIS A 109 -36.21 -0.41 33.27
CA HIS A 109 -37.17 -1.42 32.84
C HIS A 109 -37.54 -1.24 31.35
N GLY A 110 -37.41 -2.32 30.56
CA GLY A 110 -37.76 -2.34 29.12
C GLY A 110 -36.58 -2.36 28.15
N THR A 111 -35.34 -2.49 28.62
CA THR A 111 -34.15 -2.56 27.75
C THR A 111 -33.91 -3.99 27.23
N ASP A 112 -33.83 -4.16 25.92
CA ASP A 112 -33.73 -5.49 25.26
C ASP A 112 -32.35 -6.16 25.49
N THR A 113 -32.36 -7.49 25.74
CA THR A 113 -31.13 -8.29 25.92
C THR A 113 -30.50 -8.67 24.57
N LEU A 114 -29.22 -9.08 24.55
CA LEU A 114 -28.53 -9.60 23.34
C LEU A 114 -29.33 -10.70 22.62
N TRP A 115 -30.12 -11.46 23.39
CA TRP A 115 -31.03 -12.50 22.91
C TRP A 115 -32.23 -11.98 22.11
N LYS A 116 -32.67 -10.74 22.32
CA LYS A 116 -33.71 -10.11 21.50
C LYS A 116 -33.16 -9.42 20.24
N ALA A 117 -31.89 -9.01 20.27
CA ALA A 117 -31.23 -8.32 19.17
C ALA A 117 -30.74 -9.26 18.05
N LEU A 118 -30.46 -10.52 18.37
CA LEU A 118 -29.98 -11.53 17.42
C LEU A 118 -31.16 -12.29 16.77
N PRO A 119 -31.14 -12.60 15.46
CA PRO A 119 -32.21 -13.35 14.80
C PRO A 119 -32.40 -14.78 15.34
N ASP A 120 -33.66 -15.24 15.43
CA ASP A 120 -34.04 -16.58 15.95
C ASP A 120 -33.29 -17.76 15.30
N HIS A 121 -32.91 -17.64 14.03
CA HIS A 121 -32.20 -18.68 13.27
C HIS A 121 -30.72 -18.84 13.67
N VAL A 122 -30.14 -17.83 14.34
CA VAL A 122 -28.77 -17.88 14.88
C VAL A 122 -28.77 -18.50 16.29
N GLN A 123 -29.90 -18.40 16.99
CA GLN A 123 -30.02 -18.83 18.38
C GLN A 123 -30.60 -20.23 18.56
N THR A 124 -31.15 -20.84 17.50
CA THR A 124 -31.86 -22.12 17.61
C THR A 124 -31.40 -23.15 16.58
N SER A 125 -31.10 -24.36 17.05
CA SER A 125 -30.91 -25.54 16.21
C SER A 125 -32.03 -26.53 16.47
N LYS A 126 -32.67 -27.00 15.39
CA LYS A 126 -33.77 -27.96 15.46
C LYS A 126 -33.23 -29.35 15.16
N SER A 127 -33.23 -30.22 16.15
CA SER A 127 -32.91 -31.64 15.98
C SER A 127 -34.19 -32.45 16.06
N ARG A 128 -34.33 -33.45 15.17
CA ARG A 128 -35.48 -34.34 15.13
C ARG A 128 -35.07 -35.65 15.78
N ASN A 129 -35.60 -35.91 16.97
CA ASN A 129 -35.32 -37.15 17.69
C ASN A 129 -36.64 -37.83 18.02
N SER A 130 -36.79 -39.10 17.63
CA SER A 130 -38.00 -39.90 17.90
C SER A 130 -39.33 -39.19 17.53
N GLY A 131 -39.39 -38.60 16.33
CA GLY A 131 -40.62 -37.98 15.80
C GLY A 131 -41.02 -36.63 16.43
N LYS A 132 -40.33 -36.16 17.48
CA LYS A 132 -40.53 -34.83 18.07
C LYS A 132 -39.40 -33.89 17.67
N THR A 133 -39.77 -32.68 17.27
CA THR A 133 -38.82 -31.61 16.96
C THR A 133 -38.38 -30.95 18.27
N VAL A 134 -37.11 -31.09 18.64
CA VAL A 134 -36.54 -30.46 19.83
C VAL A 134 -35.72 -29.26 19.37
N THR A 135 -36.13 -28.06 19.81
CA THR A 135 -35.39 -26.82 19.57
C THR A 135 -34.35 -26.67 20.68
N ARG A 136 -33.06 -26.74 20.33
CA ARG A 136 -31.94 -26.42 21.22
C ARG A 136 -31.52 -24.98 21.00
N TYR A 137 -31.41 -24.22 22.08
CA TYR A 137 -30.85 -22.88 22.03
C TYR A 137 -29.33 -22.96 22.07
N ILE A 138 -28.66 -22.33 21.10
CA ILE A 138 -27.19 -22.27 21.00
C ILE A 138 -26.74 -20.95 21.63
N HIS A 139 -25.79 -21.01 22.58
CA HIS A 139 -25.19 -19.81 23.16
C HIS A 139 -24.50 -18.99 22.05
N PRO A 140 -24.79 -17.68 21.91
CA PRO A 140 -24.16 -16.81 20.93
C PRO A 140 -22.64 -16.89 20.98
N CYS A 141 -22.06 -16.92 22.18
CA CYS A 141 -20.62 -17.07 22.41
C CYS A 141 -20.03 -18.33 21.74
N ASN A 142 -20.72 -19.48 21.81
CA ASN A 142 -20.26 -20.73 21.17
C ASN A 142 -20.29 -20.64 19.64
N TYR A 143 -21.26 -19.92 19.08
CA TYR A 143 -21.32 -19.66 17.63
C TYR A 143 -20.20 -18.72 17.19
N PHE A 144 -19.85 -17.71 17.99
CA PHE A 144 -18.74 -16.81 17.71
C PHE A 144 -17.37 -17.47 17.83
N ILE A 145 -17.16 -18.35 18.82
CA ILE A 145 -15.97 -19.21 18.93
C ILE A 145 -15.86 -20.12 17.70
N MET A 146 -16.98 -20.70 17.24
CA MET A 146 -17.01 -21.50 16.01
C MET A 146 -16.59 -20.67 14.78
N LEU A 147 -17.05 -19.41 14.67
CA LEU A 147 -16.65 -18.50 13.59
C LEU A 147 -15.18 -18.07 13.66
N TRP A 148 -14.62 -17.88 14.86
CA TRP A 148 -13.20 -17.59 15.05
C TRP A 148 -12.33 -18.80 14.70
N ASN A 149 -12.72 -20.00 15.13
CA ASN A 149 -12.07 -21.25 14.73
C ASN A 149 -12.12 -21.44 13.21
N TYR A 150 -13.20 -21.03 12.54
CA TYR A 150 -13.32 -21.07 11.08
C TYR A 150 -12.35 -20.12 10.38
N GLU A 151 -12.12 -18.90 10.90
CA GLU A 151 -11.11 -17.98 10.39
C GLU A 151 -9.68 -18.54 10.53
N ILE A 152 -9.39 -19.19 11.67
CA ILE A 152 -8.11 -19.89 11.85
C ILE A 152 -7.95 -21.00 10.80
N VAL A 153 -8.99 -21.79 10.55
CA VAL A 153 -8.98 -22.84 9.51
C VAL A 153 -8.69 -22.26 8.13
N VAL A 154 -9.16 -21.05 7.83
CA VAL A 154 -8.93 -20.36 6.55
C VAL A 154 -7.51 -19.82 6.43
N ILE A 155 -6.95 -19.26 7.50
CA ILE A 155 -5.54 -18.87 7.57
C ILE A 155 -4.64 -20.09 7.37
N VAL A 156 -4.99 -21.21 8.03
CA VAL A 156 -4.30 -22.49 7.85
C VAL A 156 -4.46 -22.98 6.40
N ALA A 157 -5.64 -22.85 5.78
CA ALA A 157 -5.85 -23.22 4.38
C ALA A 157 -5.01 -22.37 3.40
N LEU A 158 -4.81 -21.08 3.69
CA LEU A 158 -3.91 -20.21 2.94
C LEU A 158 -2.45 -20.62 3.10
N ALA A 159 -2.02 -20.93 4.33
CA ALA A 159 -0.68 -21.47 4.59
C ALA A 159 -0.46 -22.82 3.90
N VAL A 160 -1.49 -23.68 3.87
CA VAL A 160 -1.48 -24.95 3.14
C VAL A 160 -1.43 -24.72 1.63
N ALA A 161 -2.14 -23.72 1.09
CA ALA A 161 -2.07 -23.38 -0.34
C ALA A 161 -0.68 -22.86 -0.75
N ALA A 162 -0.05 -22.03 0.08
CA ALA A 162 1.35 -21.64 -0.10
C ALA A 162 2.27 -22.88 -0.03
N GLY A 163 2.05 -23.74 0.96
CA GLY A 163 2.70 -25.04 1.13
C GLY A 163 2.61 -25.94 -0.11
N LEU A 164 1.43 -26.00 -0.75
CA LEU A 164 1.19 -26.77 -1.97
C LEU A 164 1.87 -26.16 -3.19
N ALA A 165 1.93 -24.82 -3.29
CA ALA A 165 2.69 -24.15 -4.34
C ALA A 165 4.19 -24.49 -4.22
N LEU A 166 4.73 -24.46 -2.99
CA LEU A 166 6.10 -24.87 -2.71
C LEU A 166 6.32 -26.35 -2.98
N TRP A 167 5.39 -27.21 -2.61
CA TRP A 167 5.47 -28.64 -2.91
C TRP A 167 5.55 -28.89 -4.43
N GLU A 168 4.76 -28.18 -5.23
CA GLU A 168 4.80 -28.31 -6.70
C GLU A 168 6.09 -27.72 -7.29
N VAL A 169 6.58 -26.59 -6.77
CA VAL A 169 7.88 -26.05 -7.18
C VAL A 169 9.01 -27.02 -6.80
N ASN A 170 9.00 -27.56 -5.59
CA ASN A 170 9.97 -28.57 -5.14
C ASN A 170 9.91 -29.81 -6.02
N ARG A 171 8.71 -30.28 -6.38
CA ARG A 171 8.51 -31.43 -7.28
C ARG A 171 9.04 -31.17 -8.69
N LYS A 172 8.89 -29.95 -9.20
CA LYS A 172 9.36 -29.56 -10.54
C LYS A 172 10.86 -29.28 -10.61
N THR A 173 11.43 -28.69 -9.57
CA THR A 173 12.83 -28.25 -9.51
C THR A 173 13.75 -29.29 -8.89
N GLY A 174 13.20 -30.23 -8.11
CA GLY A 174 13.96 -31.17 -7.28
C GLY A 174 14.61 -30.53 -6.04
N LYS A 175 14.33 -29.25 -5.76
CA LYS A 175 14.95 -28.47 -4.68
C LYS A 175 13.96 -28.20 -3.56
N SER A 176 14.43 -28.16 -2.31
CA SER A 176 13.62 -27.69 -1.18
C SER A 176 13.45 -26.18 -1.20
N TYR A 177 12.46 -25.66 -0.47
CA TYR A 177 12.27 -24.22 -0.31
C TYR A 177 13.53 -23.52 0.21
N ILE A 178 14.20 -24.10 1.20
CA ILE A 178 15.41 -23.53 1.80
C ILE A 178 16.56 -23.49 0.81
N GLN A 179 16.74 -24.54 0.01
CA GLN A 179 17.73 -24.55 -1.07
C GLN A 179 17.46 -23.45 -2.09
N MET A 180 16.20 -23.30 -2.53
CA MET A 180 15.84 -22.24 -3.47
C MET A 180 16.03 -20.86 -2.87
N LEU A 181 15.59 -20.62 -1.64
CA LEU A 181 15.78 -19.36 -0.92
C LEU A 181 17.27 -18.99 -0.87
N ASN A 182 18.13 -19.96 -0.54
CA ASN A 182 19.56 -19.75 -0.47
C ASN A 182 20.20 -19.47 -1.84
N GLU A 183 19.85 -20.23 -2.87
CA GLU A 183 20.44 -20.08 -4.21
C GLU A 183 19.97 -18.83 -4.96
N THR A 184 18.73 -18.37 -4.71
CA THR A 184 18.10 -17.30 -5.49
C THR A 184 18.11 -15.95 -4.80
N ILE A 185 18.11 -15.91 -3.46
CA ILE A 185 18.01 -14.67 -2.68
C ILE A 185 19.19 -14.53 -1.74
N LEU A 186 19.34 -15.44 -0.76
CA LEU A 186 20.29 -15.22 0.34
C LEU A 186 21.75 -15.23 -0.13
N GLY A 187 22.14 -16.23 -0.93
CA GLY A 187 23.48 -16.39 -1.46
C GLY A 187 23.89 -15.24 -2.39
N PRO A 188 23.11 -14.93 -3.45
CA PRO A 188 23.42 -13.83 -4.37
C PRO A 188 23.52 -12.46 -3.68
N LEU A 189 22.73 -12.22 -2.63
CA LEU A 189 22.74 -10.98 -1.87
C LEU A 189 23.72 -10.98 -0.69
N GLY A 190 24.37 -12.13 -0.40
CA GLY A 190 25.31 -12.27 0.70
C GLY A 190 24.67 -12.19 2.10
N LEU A 191 23.39 -12.55 2.24
CA LEU A 191 22.62 -12.48 3.50
C LEU A 191 22.97 -13.67 4.41
N LYS A 192 23.89 -13.45 5.37
CA LYS A 192 24.47 -14.51 6.22
C LYS A 192 23.77 -14.72 7.57
N ASN A 193 22.87 -13.82 7.93
CA ASN A 193 22.09 -13.81 9.17
C ASN A 193 20.59 -14.00 8.90
N MET A 194 20.19 -14.25 7.66
CA MET A 194 18.81 -14.52 7.25
C MET A 194 18.64 -15.99 6.89
N GLY A 195 17.51 -16.58 7.27
CA GLY A 195 17.22 -17.99 6.98
C GLY A 195 15.87 -18.43 7.52
N ALA A 196 15.55 -19.70 7.37
CA ALA A 196 14.36 -20.27 8.01
C ALA A 196 14.69 -20.84 9.39
N SER A 197 13.76 -20.65 10.33
CA SER A 197 13.78 -21.24 11.67
C SER A 197 14.08 -22.76 11.61
N PRO A 198 14.81 -23.38 12.57
CA PRO A 198 15.05 -22.94 13.96
C PRO A 198 16.18 -21.92 14.18
N GLY A 199 17.00 -21.64 13.17
CA GLY A 199 18.11 -20.68 13.30
C GLY A 199 19.27 -21.16 14.17
N ASN A 200 20.08 -20.22 14.66
CA ASN A 200 21.23 -20.49 15.52
C ASN A 200 21.11 -19.66 16.81
N ASP A 201 20.99 -20.37 17.94
CA ASP A 201 20.80 -19.79 19.28
C ASP A 201 21.92 -18.83 19.69
N GLU A 202 23.18 -19.13 19.32
CA GLU A 202 24.34 -18.29 19.67
C GLU A 202 24.31 -16.92 19.00
N ARG A 203 23.51 -16.76 17.95
CA ARG A 203 23.39 -15.53 17.16
C ARG A 203 22.04 -14.84 17.34
N ALA A 204 21.15 -15.39 18.16
CA ALA A 204 19.78 -14.95 18.29
C ALA A 204 19.56 -14.06 19.51
N VAL A 205 18.63 -13.10 19.38
CA VAL A 205 18.11 -12.37 20.53
C VAL A 205 16.92 -13.15 21.08
N ILE A 206 17.14 -13.92 22.14
CA ILE A 206 16.08 -14.75 22.75
C ILE A 206 15.50 -13.98 23.94
N PRO A 207 14.24 -13.53 23.89
CA PRO A 207 13.64 -12.79 24.99
C PRO A 207 13.37 -13.72 26.18
N PRO A 208 13.46 -13.23 27.44
CA PRO A 208 13.23 -14.02 28.64
C PRO A 208 11.73 -14.27 28.86
N LEU A 209 11.11 -15.05 27.98
CA LEU A 209 9.71 -15.45 28.02
C LEU A 209 9.59 -16.91 28.48
N SER A 210 8.41 -17.28 28.99
CA SER A 210 8.09 -18.68 29.26
C SER A 210 8.07 -19.50 27.97
N GLU A 211 8.35 -20.80 28.05
CA GLU A 211 8.38 -21.71 26.89
C GLU A 211 7.11 -21.61 26.04
N ASP A 212 5.94 -21.52 26.67
CA ASP A 212 4.63 -21.41 25.99
C ASP A 212 4.46 -20.14 25.14
N SER A 213 5.28 -19.11 25.40
CA SER A 213 5.25 -17.81 24.73
C SER A 213 6.50 -17.52 23.88
N LEU A 214 7.51 -18.39 23.94
CA LEU A 214 8.75 -18.27 23.19
C LEU A 214 8.63 -19.03 21.87
N GLY A 215 8.59 -18.31 20.75
CA GLY A 215 8.53 -18.90 19.42
C GLY A 215 9.88 -19.23 18.78
N TRP A 216 11.00 -18.88 19.42
CA TRP A 216 12.33 -19.15 18.89
C TRP A 216 12.55 -20.65 18.72
N GLY A 217 13.19 -21.07 17.62
CA GLY A 217 13.42 -22.48 17.33
C GLY A 217 12.19 -23.25 16.79
N SER A 218 11.04 -22.60 16.61
CA SER A 218 9.84 -23.26 16.07
C SER A 218 10.06 -23.72 14.62
N ASP A 219 9.77 -24.98 14.29
CA ASP A 219 9.78 -25.45 12.90
C ASP A 219 8.47 -25.08 12.21
N TYR A 220 8.55 -24.16 11.25
CA TYR A 220 7.41 -23.71 10.45
C TYR A 220 7.12 -24.62 9.24
N GLY A 221 8.01 -25.54 8.89
CA GLY A 221 7.84 -26.48 7.78
C GLY A 221 7.34 -25.81 6.48
N TYR A 222 6.23 -26.30 5.93
CA TYR A 222 5.60 -25.73 4.72
C TYR A 222 5.05 -24.31 4.90
N ALA A 223 4.88 -23.84 6.14
CA ALA A 223 4.45 -22.48 6.45
C ALA A 223 5.62 -21.49 6.48
N ALA A 224 6.88 -21.95 6.37
CA ALA A 224 8.05 -21.07 6.42
C ALA A 224 7.98 -19.87 5.45
N PRO A 225 7.45 -19.99 4.21
CA PRO A 225 7.37 -18.83 3.30
C PRO A 225 6.29 -17.82 3.66
N GLY A 226 5.37 -18.19 4.56
CA GLY A 226 4.34 -17.29 5.08
C GLY A 226 4.80 -16.45 6.27
N GLY A 227 5.97 -16.73 6.87
CA GLY A 227 6.47 -15.98 8.03
C GLY A 227 7.41 -16.74 8.97
N GLY A 228 8.05 -17.83 8.53
CA GLY A 228 8.98 -18.63 9.34
C GLY A 228 10.46 -18.30 9.11
N LEU A 229 10.76 -17.12 8.57
CA LEU A 229 12.12 -16.64 8.37
C LEU A 229 12.57 -15.78 9.55
N TYR A 230 13.84 -15.88 9.90
CA TYR A 230 14.54 -14.94 10.79
C TYR A 230 15.53 -14.09 9.99
N SER A 231 15.92 -12.94 10.52
CA SER A 231 16.95 -12.07 9.93
C SER A 231 17.60 -11.16 10.97
N SER A 232 18.77 -10.61 10.65
CA SER A 232 19.35 -9.45 11.34
C SER A 232 18.87 -8.13 10.70
N LEU A 233 19.13 -7.01 11.40
CA LEU A 233 18.97 -5.67 10.85
C LEU A 233 19.90 -5.42 9.65
N GLU A 234 21.14 -5.92 9.71
CA GLU A 234 22.13 -5.79 8.63
C GLU A 234 21.63 -6.42 7.32
N ASP A 235 21.17 -7.66 7.37
CA ASP A 235 20.69 -8.38 6.18
C ASP A 235 19.40 -7.74 5.61
N LEU A 236 18.49 -7.25 6.48
CA LEU A 236 17.30 -6.53 6.02
C LEU A 236 17.64 -5.16 5.45
N ALA A 237 18.65 -4.45 5.98
CA ALA A 237 19.13 -3.19 5.43
C ALA A 237 19.75 -3.39 4.04
N ILE A 238 20.53 -4.47 3.84
CA ILE A 238 21.03 -4.85 2.51
C ILE A 238 19.87 -5.12 1.56
N LEU A 239 18.87 -5.88 1.99
CA LEU A 239 17.69 -6.16 1.17
C LEU A 239 16.97 -4.86 0.77
N ILE A 240 16.71 -3.96 1.72
CA ILE A 240 16.09 -2.65 1.46
C ILE A 240 16.93 -1.84 0.46
N ALA A 241 18.24 -1.72 0.69
CA ALA A 241 19.12 -0.97 -0.21
C ALA A 241 19.06 -1.52 -1.64
N ARG A 242 19.08 -2.83 -1.81
CA ARG A 242 18.97 -3.47 -3.14
C ARG A 242 17.63 -3.23 -3.83
N ILE A 243 16.55 -3.08 -3.06
CA ILE A 243 15.23 -2.75 -3.59
C ILE A 243 15.21 -1.30 -4.06
N LEU A 244 15.69 -0.37 -3.22
CA LEU A 244 15.71 1.07 -3.51
C LEU A 244 16.71 1.44 -4.63
N ASP A 245 17.84 0.75 -4.71
CA ASP A 245 18.79 0.85 -5.83
C ASP A 245 18.27 0.16 -7.11
N GLU A 246 17.10 -0.47 -7.04
CA GLU A 246 16.48 -1.24 -8.13
C GLU A 246 17.30 -2.44 -8.63
N THR A 247 18.33 -2.86 -7.88
CA THR A 247 19.27 -3.94 -8.23
C THR A 247 18.87 -5.31 -7.70
N ILE A 248 17.74 -5.42 -6.99
CA ILE A 248 17.19 -6.69 -6.49
C ILE A 248 16.82 -7.66 -7.63
N PHE A 249 16.47 -7.11 -8.81
CA PHE A 249 16.31 -7.85 -10.05
C PHE A 249 17.35 -7.38 -11.07
N SER A 250 17.61 -8.20 -12.09
CA SER A 250 18.54 -7.83 -13.18
C SER A 250 18.05 -6.67 -14.04
N ASP A 251 16.72 -6.47 -14.10
CA ASP A 251 16.07 -5.38 -14.82
C ASP A 251 15.41 -4.43 -13.81
N PRO A 252 15.88 -3.17 -13.68
CA PRO A 252 15.31 -2.19 -12.77
C PRO A 252 13.81 -1.96 -12.97
N GLN A 253 13.31 -2.08 -14.21
CA GLN A 253 11.87 -1.94 -14.48
C GLN A 253 11.04 -3.02 -13.78
N THR A 254 11.62 -4.18 -13.52
CA THR A 254 10.96 -5.25 -12.78
C THR A 254 10.75 -4.83 -11.33
N THR A 255 11.74 -4.17 -10.69
CA THR A 255 11.61 -3.60 -9.34
C THR A 255 10.55 -2.50 -9.31
N ARG A 256 10.58 -1.55 -10.27
CA ARG A 256 9.57 -0.48 -10.37
C ARG A 256 8.15 -1.02 -10.51
N LYS A 257 7.95 -2.05 -11.34
CA LYS A 257 6.66 -2.73 -11.51
C LYS A 257 6.24 -3.48 -10.24
N TRP A 258 7.19 -4.07 -9.54
CA TRP A 258 6.96 -4.81 -8.30
C TRP A 258 6.48 -3.90 -7.16
N LEU A 259 6.97 -2.67 -7.11
CA LEU A 259 6.53 -1.60 -6.22
C LEU A 259 5.25 -0.89 -6.69
N LYS A 260 4.50 -1.40 -7.69
CA LYS A 260 3.17 -0.84 -8.00
C LYS A 260 2.06 -1.57 -7.23
N PRO A 261 1.08 -0.82 -6.65
CA PRO A 261 -0.07 -1.43 -6.00
C PRO A 261 -0.83 -2.31 -6.99
N GLN A 262 -1.32 -3.45 -6.52
CA GLN A 262 -2.14 -4.39 -7.31
C GLN A 262 -3.64 -4.23 -7.05
N SER A 263 -4.00 -3.78 -5.85
CA SER A 263 -5.36 -3.43 -5.49
C SER A 263 -5.40 -2.35 -4.41
N MET A 264 -6.56 -1.75 -4.22
CA MET A 264 -6.84 -0.84 -3.11
C MET A 264 -7.74 -1.57 -2.11
N THR A 265 -7.61 -1.25 -0.82
CA THR A 265 -8.61 -1.62 0.17
C THR A 265 -9.86 -0.76 -0.02
N SER A 266 -10.85 -0.91 0.84
CA SER A 266 -11.99 0.01 0.85
C SER A 266 -11.66 1.40 1.39
N GLY A 267 -10.54 1.53 2.11
CA GLY A 267 -9.97 2.82 2.50
C GLY A 267 -9.02 3.30 1.41
N ILE A 268 -9.16 4.57 1.01
CA ILE A 268 -8.31 5.20 -0.01
C ILE A 268 -6.83 5.27 0.40
N ASN A 269 -6.55 5.16 1.70
CA ASN A 269 -5.19 5.23 2.27
C ASN A 269 -4.49 3.87 2.38
N GLY A 270 -5.18 2.76 2.05
CA GLY A 270 -4.62 1.42 2.15
C GLY A 270 -4.57 0.76 0.78
N LEU A 271 -3.38 0.47 0.28
CA LEU A 271 -3.16 -0.27 -0.96
C LEU A 271 -2.46 -1.61 -0.68
N VAL A 272 -2.64 -2.56 -1.58
CA VAL A 272 -2.08 -3.91 -1.48
C VAL A 272 -1.22 -4.19 -2.70
N GLY A 273 0.06 -4.49 -2.48
CA GLY A 273 1.02 -4.90 -3.48
C GLY A 273 1.32 -6.41 -3.43
N ARG A 274 2.54 -6.79 -3.82
CA ARG A 274 3.00 -8.19 -3.80
C ARG A 274 4.36 -8.29 -3.11
N PRO A 275 4.50 -8.57 -1.81
CA PRO A 275 3.48 -8.76 -0.79
C PRO A 275 3.20 -7.48 0.03
N TRP A 276 3.53 -6.31 -0.51
CA TRP A 276 3.53 -5.03 0.21
C TRP A 276 2.16 -4.64 0.79
N GLU A 277 2.18 -4.17 2.04
CA GLU A 277 1.11 -3.44 2.70
C GLU A 277 1.43 -1.95 2.54
N ILE A 278 0.72 -1.23 1.67
CA ILE A 278 1.10 0.13 1.28
C ILE A 278 0.17 1.12 1.99
N GLN A 279 0.77 2.02 2.75
CA GLN A 279 0.07 3.10 3.44
C GLN A 279 0.26 4.40 2.67
N ARG A 280 -0.84 5.00 2.23
CA ARG A 280 -0.86 6.28 1.53
C ARG A 280 -1.33 7.37 2.47
N THR A 281 -0.57 8.46 2.56
CA THR A 281 -0.88 9.60 3.43
C THR A 281 -0.44 10.91 2.80
N ASN A 282 -1.13 12.00 3.10
CA ASN A 282 -0.77 13.35 2.64
C ASN A 282 -0.50 14.34 3.78
N ASN A 283 -0.42 13.83 5.02
CA ASN A 283 -0.34 14.64 6.23
C ASN A 283 0.97 14.41 7.01
N LEU A 284 1.98 13.78 6.38
CA LEU A 284 3.27 13.57 7.03
C LEU A 284 4.10 14.86 7.10
N ILE A 285 3.93 15.75 6.12
CA ILE A 285 4.76 16.94 5.95
C ILE A 285 3.82 18.14 5.80
N PRO A 286 3.33 18.73 6.91
CA PRO A 286 2.37 19.83 6.87
C PRO A 286 2.89 21.08 6.15
N GLU A 287 4.20 21.30 6.14
CA GLU A 287 4.84 22.45 5.50
C GLU A 287 4.75 22.39 3.97
N ASN A 288 4.74 21.20 3.39
CA ASN A 288 4.61 20.96 1.96
C ASN A 288 3.70 19.74 1.71
N PRO A 289 2.38 19.84 1.91
CA PRO A 289 1.50 18.67 1.88
C PRO A 289 1.49 17.99 0.50
N HIS A 290 1.90 16.72 0.46
CA HIS A 290 1.86 15.90 -0.74
C HIS A 290 1.68 14.43 -0.38
N THR A 291 1.31 13.62 -1.36
CA THR A 291 1.05 12.19 -1.16
C THR A 291 2.37 11.46 -1.00
N VAL A 292 2.51 10.71 0.09
CA VAL A 292 3.62 9.82 0.39
C VAL A 292 3.10 8.39 0.50
N ASP A 293 3.74 7.46 -0.21
CA ASP A 293 3.42 6.03 -0.19
C ASP A 293 4.49 5.25 0.59
N ILE A 294 4.11 4.69 1.73
CA ILE A 294 4.97 3.86 2.57
C ILE A 294 4.68 2.39 2.27
N TYR A 295 5.63 1.72 1.66
CA TYR A 295 5.59 0.31 1.36
C TYR A 295 6.10 -0.47 2.56
N ALA A 296 5.20 -1.18 3.22
CA ALA A 296 5.51 -1.86 4.46
C ALA A 296 5.28 -3.36 4.37
N LYS A 297 5.93 -4.07 5.30
CA LYS A 297 5.55 -5.44 5.65
C LYS A 297 5.72 -5.67 7.15
N GLY A 298 4.58 -5.92 7.80
CA GLY A 298 4.55 -6.41 9.17
C GLY A 298 4.78 -7.92 9.26
N GLY A 299 5.37 -8.36 10.37
CA GLY A 299 5.58 -9.76 10.73
C GLY A 299 5.43 -9.98 12.23
N GLY A 300 4.97 -11.16 12.61
CA GLY A 300 4.74 -11.49 14.02
C GLY A 300 4.75 -12.98 14.29
N ALA A 301 5.67 -13.40 15.17
CA ALA A 301 5.78 -14.73 15.74
C ALA A 301 5.65 -14.65 17.27
N ASN A 302 5.56 -15.78 17.97
CA ASN A 302 5.52 -15.77 19.43
C ASN A 302 6.86 -15.24 19.95
N GLY A 303 6.81 -14.17 20.76
CA GLY A 303 8.00 -13.50 21.27
C GLY A 303 8.67 -12.51 20.33
N TYR A 304 8.17 -12.33 19.09
CA TYR A 304 8.82 -11.48 18.09
C TYR A 304 7.82 -10.71 17.23
N VAL A 305 8.05 -9.41 17.08
CA VAL A 305 7.27 -8.56 16.15
C VAL A 305 8.27 -7.74 15.32
N SER A 306 8.02 -7.68 14.01
CA SER A 306 8.88 -7.03 13.04
C SER A 306 8.08 -6.11 12.13
N GLN A 307 8.72 -5.03 11.71
CA GLN A 307 8.19 -4.10 10.72
C GLN A 307 9.31 -3.65 9.81
N MET A 308 9.11 -3.85 8.51
CA MET A 308 9.99 -3.35 7.45
C MET A 308 9.21 -2.31 6.67
N SER A 309 9.83 -1.17 6.35
CA SER A 309 9.15 -0.10 5.61
C SER A 309 10.13 0.62 4.69
N LEU A 310 9.65 0.98 3.50
CA LEU A 310 10.40 1.71 2.48
C LEU A 310 9.53 2.81 1.87
N VAL A 311 10.17 3.91 1.49
CA VAL A 311 9.57 5.07 0.86
C VAL A 311 10.38 5.32 -0.41
N ASP A 312 9.90 4.72 -1.49
CA ASP A 312 10.57 4.64 -2.80
C ASP A 312 10.92 6.03 -3.36
N GLU A 313 9.97 6.97 -3.25
CA GLU A 313 10.13 8.36 -3.72
C GLU A 313 11.28 9.13 -3.06
N TYR A 314 11.70 8.72 -1.86
CA TYR A 314 12.82 9.32 -1.14
C TYR A 314 14.07 8.44 -1.13
N GLY A 315 14.01 7.22 -1.66
CA GLY A 315 15.14 6.30 -1.60
C GLY A 315 15.52 5.90 -0.18
N VAL A 316 14.57 5.88 0.78
CA VAL A 316 14.84 5.54 2.18
C VAL A 316 14.01 4.35 2.66
N GLY A 317 14.56 3.59 3.62
CA GLY A 317 13.83 2.54 4.30
C GLY A 317 14.39 2.28 5.68
N PHE A 318 13.59 1.64 6.52
CA PHE A 318 13.92 1.38 7.91
C PHE A 318 13.26 0.08 8.39
N VAL A 319 13.83 -0.47 9.45
CA VAL A 319 13.45 -1.76 10.01
C VAL A 319 13.34 -1.63 11.52
N VAL A 320 12.24 -2.12 12.09
CA VAL A 320 12.03 -2.25 13.52
C VAL A 320 11.84 -3.73 13.85
N LEU A 321 12.75 -4.29 14.64
CA LEU A 321 12.66 -5.65 15.15
C LEU A 321 12.56 -5.60 16.67
N THR A 322 11.63 -6.34 17.26
CA THR A 322 11.49 -6.45 18.71
C THR A 322 11.42 -7.91 19.15
N ALA A 323 12.00 -8.18 20.31
CA ALA A 323 11.94 -9.46 21.00
C ALA A 323 11.30 -9.23 22.37
N GLY A 324 10.14 -9.85 22.62
CA GLY A 324 9.33 -9.62 23.81
C GLY A 324 7.88 -10.06 23.62
N PRO A 325 6.98 -9.77 24.58
CA PRO A 325 5.57 -10.16 24.50
C PRO A 325 4.93 -9.70 23.19
N ARG A 326 4.24 -10.62 22.49
CA ARG A 326 3.65 -10.37 21.16
C ARG A 326 2.59 -9.28 21.18
N GLU A 327 1.91 -9.12 22.30
CA GLU A 327 0.83 -8.16 22.55
C GLU A 327 1.36 -6.73 22.70
N SER A 328 2.68 -6.56 22.74
CA SER A 328 3.32 -5.26 22.86
C SER A 328 3.08 -4.38 21.64
N ALA A 329 2.55 -3.18 21.86
CA ALA A 329 2.39 -2.16 20.81
C ALA A 329 3.72 -1.48 20.40
N THR A 330 4.86 -1.96 20.92
CA THR A 330 6.17 -1.31 20.77
C THR A 330 6.55 -1.12 19.30
N VAL A 331 6.38 -2.15 18.45
CA VAL A 331 6.73 -2.05 17.02
C VAL A 331 5.91 -0.99 16.31
N SER A 332 4.58 -0.96 16.53
CA SER A 332 3.72 0.04 15.91
C SER A 332 4.10 1.46 16.35
N ILE A 333 4.36 1.66 17.65
CA ILE A 333 4.72 2.97 18.20
C ILE A 333 6.07 3.44 17.66
N LEU A 334 7.08 2.57 17.66
CA LEU A 334 8.41 2.90 17.14
C LEU A 334 8.39 3.17 15.64
N ASN A 335 7.65 2.37 14.86
CA ASN A 335 7.50 2.57 13.43
C ASN A 335 6.87 3.93 13.11
N GLU A 336 5.78 4.28 13.79
CA GLU A 336 5.11 5.57 13.61
C GLU A 336 6.01 6.73 14.05
N ALA A 337 6.72 6.62 15.17
CA ALA A 337 7.66 7.63 15.63
C ALA A 337 8.81 7.85 14.65
N ILE A 338 9.36 6.78 14.06
CA ILE A 338 10.41 6.88 13.04
C ILE A 338 9.87 7.58 11.80
N ILE A 339 8.72 7.14 11.25
CA ILE A 339 8.14 7.76 10.04
C ILE A 339 7.88 9.24 10.24
N THR A 340 7.22 9.60 11.34
CA THR A 340 6.78 10.97 11.61
C THR A 340 7.91 11.93 11.95
N SER A 341 9.07 11.42 12.38
CA SER A 341 10.25 12.26 12.66
C SER A 341 11.26 12.28 11.50
N PHE A 342 11.43 11.14 10.81
CA PHE A 342 12.48 10.97 9.81
C PHE A 342 12.06 11.47 8.42
N ILE A 343 10.83 11.14 7.97
CA ILE A 343 10.38 11.50 6.62
C ILE A 343 10.33 13.01 6.39
N PRO A 344 9.86 13.85 7.33
CA PRO A 344 9.93 15.31 7.15
C PRO A 344 11.35 15.86 7.05
N ALA A 345 12.30 15.26 7.76
CA ALA A 345 13.71 15.65 7.65
C ALA A 345 14.30 15.27 6.29
N VAL A 346 13.95 14.09 5.77
CA VAL A 346 14.33 13.64 4.42
C VAL A 346 13.72 14.52 3.34
N ASP A 347 12.44 14.91 3.48
CA ASP A 347 11.80 15.85 2.56
C ASP A 347 12.54 17.21 2.52
N SER A 348 12.86 17.76 3.69
CA SER A 348 13.61 19.01 3.77
C SER A 348 14.97 18.93 3.06
N GLU A 349 15.68 17.81 3.19
CA GLU A 349 16.97 17.60 2.54
C GLU A 349 16.83 17.40 1.02
N THR A 350 15.86 16.59 0.57
CA THR A 350 15.61 16.41 -0.87
C THR A 350 15.21 17.71 -1.55
N ARG A 351 14.45 18.58 -0.87
CA ARG A 351 14.15 19.94 -1.34
C ARG A 351 15.38 20.84 -1.40
N SER A 352 16.29 20.72 -0.44
CA SER A 352 17.58 21.41 -0.46
C SER A 352 18.41 20.99 -1.68
N GLN A 353 18.50 19.67 -1.95
CA GLN A 353 19.20 19.13 -3.11
C GLN A 353 18.54 19.57 -4.43
N ALA A 354 17.21 19.63 -4.48
CA ALA A 354 16.47 20.09 -5.65
C ALA A 354 16.78 21.56 -6.03
N LEU A 355 17.31 22.40 -5.12
CA LEU A 355 17.76 23.76 -5.44
C LEU A 355 18.85 23.77 -6.53
N ALA A 356 19.56 22.66 -6.74
CA ALA A 356 20.50 22.50 -7.84
C ALA A 356 19.82 22.67 -9.22
N TYR A 357 18.51 22.43 -9.33
CA TYR A 357 17.73 22.59 -10.57
C TYR A 357 17.08 23.97 -10.71
N ALA A 358 16.98 24.74 -9.61
CA ALA A 358 16.44 26.10 -9.64
C ALA A 358 17.45 27.09 -10.24
N GLY A 359 16.94 28.17 -10.82
CA GLY A 359 17.73 29.25 -11.42
C GLY A 359 17.37 29.52 -12.88
N ASN A 360 18.23 30.32 -13.52
CA ASN A 360 18.05 30.73 -14.91
C ASN A 360 18.93 29.88 -15.82
N PHE A 361 18.36 29.44 -16.93
CA PHE A 361 19.04 28.74 -18.01
C PHE A 361 18.86 29.54 -19.27
N SER A 362 19.97 29.95 -19.88
CA SER A 362 19.90 30.76 -21.09
C SER A 362 21.13 30.59 -21.95
N VAL A 363 20.94 30.68 -23.26
CA VAL A 363 22.05 30.87 -24.18
C VAL A 363 22.30 32.38 -24.29
N GLY A 364 23.32 32.88 -23.59
CA GLY A 364 24.08 34.01 -24.12
C GLY A 364 24.71 33.56 -25.43
N ALA A 365 24.77 34.41 -26.47
CA ALA A 365 25.20 34.07 -27.82
C ALA A 365 26.50 33.22 -27.93
N ILE A 366 26.34 31.91 -27.77
CA ILE A 366 27.24 30.76 -27.98
C ILE A 366 27.51 30.38 -29.44
N PRO A 367 28.56 30.79 -30.17
CA PRO A 367 28.76 30.30 -31.53
C PRO A 367 29.02 28.79 -31.50
N ASN A 368 28.17 28.01 -32.17
CA ASN A 368 28.38 26.59 -32.36
C ASN A 368 29.70 26.36 -33.14
N PRO A 369 30.71 25.65 -32.58
CA PRO A 369 31.99 25.44 -33.26
C PRO A 369 31.89 24.60 -34.54
N LYS A 370 30.73 23.98 -34.83
CA LYS A 370 30.54 23.09 -35.98
C LYS A 370 29.69 23.64 -37.12
N LYS A 371 29.32 24.93 -37.11
CA LYS A 371 28.71 25.60 -38.29
C LYS A 371 29.28 27.01 -38.48
N ILE A 372 30.38 27.09 -39.22
CA ILE A 372 30.76 28.33 -39.91
C ILE A 372 29.66 28.58 -40.95
N GLY A 373 28.70 29.48 -40.66
CA GLY A 373 27.79 29.98 -41.70
C GLY A 373 26.34 30.34 -41.36
N SER A 374 25.84 30.25 -40.12
CA SER A 374 24.49 30.77 -39.81
C SER A 374 24.40 31.43 -38.43
N LYS A 375 24.34 32.76 -38.44
CA LYS A 375 24.17 33.68 -37.29
C LYS A 375 22.69 33.89 -36.95
N ASP A 376 21.96 32.87 -36.55
CA ASP A 376 20.65 33.07 -35.92
C ASP A 376 20.57 32.23 -34.65
N ILE A 377 21.27 32.70 -33.61
CA ILE A 377 21.06 32.19 -32.25
C ILE A 377 19.74 32.80 -31.79
N THR A 378 18.68 32.00 -31.85
CA THR A 378 17.39 32.41 -31.28
C THR A 378 17.52 32.32 -29.76
N PRO A 379 17.44 33.44 -29.01
CA PRO A 379 17.62 33.39 -27.57
C PRO A 379 16.48 32.59 -26.95
N VAL A 380 16.83 31.61 -26.12
CA VAL A 380 15.88 30.84 -25.31
C VAL A 380 16.29 30.99 -23.85
N GLY A 381 15.30 31.25 -23.00
CA GLY A 381 15.48 31.41 -21.57
C GLY A 381 14.44 30.60 -20.81
N LEU A 382 14.89 29.85 -19.81
CA LEU A 382 14.06 29.13 -18.84
C LEU A 382 14.43 29.62 -17.43
N SER A 383 13.43 29.92 -16.61
CA SER A 383 13.60 30.23 -15.19
C SER A 383 12.82 29.23 -14.36
N LEU A 384 13.48 28.60 -13.39
CA LEU A 384 12.90 27.62 -12.48
C LEU A 384 13.05 28.06 -11.02
N SER A 385 12.03 27.81 -10.22
CA SER A 385 12.07 28.05 -8.76
C SER A 385 11.43 26.92 -7.97
N ILE A 386 11.74 26.90 -6.67
CA ILE A 386 11.11 26.03 -5.67
C ILE A 386 10.28 26.91 -4.75
N ASN A 387 9.04 26.49 -4.50
CA ASN A 387 8.10 27.10 -3.56
C ASN A 387 7.40 26.00 -2.76
N GLU A 388 6.44 26.34 -1.89
CA GLU A 388 5.70 25.42 -1.00
C GLU A 388 4.92 24.29 -1.71
N GLY A 389 4.83 24.31 -3.05
CA GLY A 389 4.22 23.23 -3.83
C GLY A 389 5.19 22.09 -4.17
N THR A 390 4.64 21.05 -4.79
CA THR A 390 5.40 19.90 -5.34
C THR A 390 6.06 20.24 -6.67
N GLY A 391 7.17 19.57 -6.99
CA GLY A 391 7.91 19.78 -8.25
C GLY A 391 8.56 21.17 -8.35
N LEU A 392 9.25 21.43 -9.47
CA LEU A 392 9.85 22.74 -9.74
C LEU A 392 8.86 23.60 -10.53
N LYS A 393 8.70 24.86 -10.13
CA LYS A 393 7.86 25.81 -10.85
C LYS A 393 8.60 26.37 -12.06
N ILE A 394 7.93 26.45 -13.19
CA ILE A 394 8.39 27.23 -14.35
C ILE A 394 7.92 28.68 -14.20
N ASP A 395 8.83 29.58 -13.84
CA ASP A 395 8.51 31.01 -13.73
C ASP A 395 8.44 31.69 -15.09
N SER A 396 9.31 31.29 -16.02
CA SER A 396 9.26 31.77 -17.40
C SER A 396 9.89 30.78 -18.37
N LEU A 397 9.32 30.69 -19.56
CA LEU A 397 9.92 30.02 -20.71
C LEU A 397 9.73 30.90 -21.94
N THR A 398 10.83 31.38 -22.51
CA THR A 398 10.80 32.34 -23.61
C THR A 398 11.64 31.88 -24.79
N ARG A 399 11.20 32.21 -26.00
CA ARG A 399 11.96 32.03 -27.23
C ARG A 399 11.84 33.27 -28.11
N ASN A 400 12.98 33.92 -28.40
CA ASN A 400 13.02 35.17 -29.16
C ASN A 400 12.11 36.27 -28.59
N GLY A 401 12.03 36.39 -27.26
CA GLY A 401 11.12 37.32 -26.59
C GLY A 401 9.64 36.92 -26.61
N SER A 402 9.27 35.80 -27.25
CA SER A 402 7.92 35.24 -27.17
C SER A 402 7.76 34.37 -25.94
N ASP A 403 6.64 34.52 -25.23
CA ASP A 403 6.25 33.68 -24.10
C ASP A 403 5.71 32.33 -24.60
N ILE A 404 6.45 31.26 -24.32
CA ILE A 404 6.09 29.90 -24.71
C ILE A 404 4.94 29.37 -23.85
N LEU A 405 4.87 29.72 -22.56
CA LEU A 405 3.80 29.26 -21.67
C LEU A 405 2.44 29.83 -22.11
N ALA A 406 2.42 31.10 -22.51
CA ALA A 406 1.25 31.70 -23.15
C ALA A 406 0.88 31.00 -24.47
N GLY A 407 1.87 30.56 -25.24
CA GLY A 407 1.70 29.73 -26.43
C GLY A 407 1.06 28.38 -26.13
N LEU A 408 1.51 27.68 -25.09
CA LEU A 408 0.93 26.43 -24.61
C LEU A 408 -0.53 26.61 -24.20
N GLY A 409 -0.87 27.70 -23.50
CA GLY A 409 -2.26 28.03 -23.17
C GLY A 409 -3.15 28.24 -24.41
N LYS A 410 -2.63 28.87 -25.48
CA LYS A 410 -3.37 28.99 -26.75
C LYS A 410 -3.58 27.63 -27.42
N LEU A 411 -2.56 26.77 -27.44
CA LEU A 411 -2.65 25.43 -28.00
C LEU A 411 -3.65 24.57 -27.23
N TRP A 412 -3.62 24.63 -25.90
CA TRP A 412 -4.58 23.96 -25.03
C TRP A 412 -6.02 24.33 -25.37
N ASN A 413 -6.32 25.64 -25.43
CA ASN A 413 -7.66 26.12 -25.76
C ASN A 413 -8.12 25.73 -27.17
N ALA A 414 -7.19 25.63 -28.13
CA ALA A 414 -7.51 25.29 -29.50
C ALA A 414 -7.68 23.77 -29.71
N LEU A 415 -6.87 22.94 -29.05
CA LEU A 415 -6.77 21.51 -29.32
C LEU A 415 -7.50 20.66 -28.28
N LEU A 416 -7.62 21.14 -27.04
CA LEU A 416 -8.14 20.39 -25.89
C LEU A 416 -9.27 21.11 -25.13
N PRO A 417 -10.23 21.81 -25.79
CA PRO A 417 -11.26 22.59 -25.09
C PRO A 417 -12.16 21.76 -24.16
N MET A 418 -12.20 20.43 -24.35
CA MET A 418 -12.99 19.50 -23.56
C MET A 418 -12.32 19.05 -22.25
N THR A 419 -11.04 19.39 -22.04
CA THR A 419 -10.23 18.91 -20.90
C THR A 419 -10.25 19.86 -19.70
N GLY A 420 -10.88 21.03 -19.86
CA GLY A 420 -10.99 22.04 -18.80
C GLY A 420 -10.08 23.24 -19.03
N ILE A 421 -9.91 24.05 -17.97
CA ILE A 421 -9.10 25.27 -18.00
C ILE A 421 -7.67 24.87 -17.60
N LEU A 422 -6.67 25.20 -18.42
CA LEU A 422 -5.27 24.94 -18.08
C LEU A 422 -4.83 25.79 -16.89
N ASN A 423 -4.16 25.16 -15.93
CA ASN A 423 -3.52 25.84 -14.81
C ASN A 423 -2.35 26.70 -15.34
N PRO A 424 -2.31 28.01 -15.03
CA PRO A 424 -1.17 28.84 -15.39
C PRO A 424 0.10 28.55 -14.56
N ASP A 425 0.00 27.83 -13.44
CA ASP A 425 1.16 27.41 -12.63
C ASP A 425 1.77 26.11 -13.20
N PHE A 426 2.64 26.24 -14.20
CA PHE A 426 3.33 25.09 -14.80
C PHE A 426 4.42 24.56 -13.88
N ARG A 427 4.40 23.25 -13.65
CA ARG A 427 5.37 22.55 -12.79
C ARG A 427 5.97 21.36 -13.50
N ILE A 428 7.23 21.08 -13.18
CA ILE A 428 7.99 19.96 -13.74
C ILE A 428 8.35 18.95 -12.66
N TYR A 429 8.30 17.68 -13.04
CA TYR A 429 8.51 16.55 -12.17
C TYR A 429 9.52 15.58 -12.79
N PRO A 430 10.40 14.96 -11.98
CA PRO A 430 11.32 13.93 -12.45
C PRO A 430 10.55 12.66 -12.84
N THR A 431 11.01 11.96 -13.87
CA THR A 431 10.42 10.67 -14.29
C THR A 431 11.17 9.46 -13.74
N GLY A 432 12.36 9.65 -13.17
CA GLY A 432 13.28 8.57 -12.80
C GLY A 432 13.86 7.82 -14.01
N ILE A 433 13.76 8.40 -15.21
CA ILE A 433 14.39 7.89 -16.43
C ILE A 433 15.68 8.68 -16.67
N GLU A 434 16.78 7.94 -16.76
CA GLU A 434 18.10 8.50 -16.96
C GLU A 434 18.80 7.78 -18.11
N THR A 435 19.53 8.53 -18.92
CA THR A 435 20.33 8.00 -20.03
C THR A 435 21.78 8.46 -19.88
N PRO A 436 22.77 7.54 -19.78
CA PRO A 436 24.18 7.91 -19.74
C PRO A 436 24.61 8.72 -20.97
N VAL A 437 25.49 9.69 -20.77
CA VAL A 437 26.10 10.44 -21.87
C VAL A 437 27.29 9.67 -22.42
N GLU A 438 27.26 9.33 -23.71
CA GLU A 438 28.33 8.55 -24.34
C GLU A 438 29.67 9.31 -24.28
N GLY A 439 30.67 8.69 -23.65
CA GLY A 439 32.03 9.24 -23.52
C GLY A 439 32.22 10.25 -22.37
N GLU A 440 31.20 10.48 -21.54
CA GLU A 440 31.30 11.28 -20.32
C GLU A 440 30.92 10.42 -19.11
N ASP A 441 31.92 9.99 -18.32
CA ASP A 441 31.67 9.24 -17.09
C ASP A 441 30.91 10.11 -16.08
N ASN A 442 30.02 9.49 -15.30
CA ASN A 442 29.20 10.14 -14.26
C ASN A 442 28.19 11.20 -14.76
N ILE A 443 28.10 11.44 -16.07
CA ILE A 443 27.16 12.39 -16.64
C ILE A 443 25.95 11.67 -17.23
N VAL A 444 24.75 12.16 -16.90
CA VAL A 444 23.48 11.60 -17.38
C VAL A 444 22.55 12.66 -17.91
N PHE A 445 21.67 12.24 -18.82
CA PHE A 445 20.46 12.96 -19.17
C PHE A 445 19.29 12.46 -18.32
N GLU A 446 18.66 13.35 -17.57
CA GLU A 446 17.47 13.06 -16.77
C GLU A 446 16.22 13.56 -17.51
N ASP A 447 15.26 12.67 -17.72
CA ASP A 447 13.98 13.01 -18.34
C ASP A 447 12.99 13.53 -17.28
N TRP A 448 12.46 14.73 -17.53
CA TRP A 448 11.49 15.43 -16.68
C TRP A 448 10.25 15.80 -17.50
N ARG A 449 9.11 15.95 -16.82
CA ARG A 449 7.81 16.24 -17.45
C ARG A 449 7.10 17.42 -16.84
N ILE A 450 6.59 18.31 -17.71
CA ILE A 450 5.59 19.30 -17.34
C ILE A 450 4.27 18.57 -17.13
N ASN A 451 3.67 18.69 -15.94
CA ASN A 451 2.32 18.21 -15.72
C ASN A 451 1.33 19.29 -16.16
N PHE A 452 0.50 19.00 -17.16
CA PHE A 452 -0.53 19.92 -17.63
C PHE A 452 -1.80 19.79 -16.78
N ASP A 453 -1.81 20.51 -15.66
CA ASP A 453 -2.92 20.50 -14.72
C ASP A 453 -4.13 21.27 -15.25
N ALA A 454 -5.31 20.67 -15.17
CA ALA A 454 -6.57 21.37 -15.39
C ALA A 454 -7.13 21.87 -14.05
N ILE A 455 -7.61 23.11 -14.01
CA ILE A 455 -8.30 23.68 -12.85
C ILE A 455 -9.82 23.66 -13.04
N PRO A 456 -10.58 23.46 -11.94
CA PRO A 456 -10.10 23.27 -10.57
C PRO A 456 -9.61 21.84 -10.30
N ALA A 457 -8.39 21.71 -9.77
CA ALA A 457 -7.75 20.42 -9.46
C ALA A 457 -8.32 19.75 -8.18
N ASP A 458 -8.95 20.55 -7.32
CA ASP A 458 -9.64 20.15 -6.09
C ASP A 458 -11.14 19.88 -6.30
N ASN A 459 -11.56 19.77 -7.56
CA ASN A 459 -12.97 19.71 -7.97
C ASN A 459 -13.81 20.90 -7.48
N ALA A 460 -13.25 22.06 -7.14
CA ALA A 460 -14.03 23.21 -6.69
C ALA A 460 -15.23 23.50 -7.60
N ALA A 461 -16.34 23.96 -7.01
CA ALA A 461 -17.54 24.23 -7.78
C ALA A 461 -17.30 25.39 -8.76
N MET A 462 -17.47 25.10 -10.06
CA MET A 462 -17.43 26.07 -11.16
C MET A 462 -18.85 26.43 -11.66
N SER A 463 -19.88 25.92 -10.99
CA SER A 463 -21.29 26.10 -11.31
C SER A 463 -22.13 25.86 -10.06
N ASP A 464 -23.36 26.34 -10.08
CA ASP A 464 -24.33 26.12 -9.00
C ASP A 464 -24.98 24.71 -9.04
N LEU A 465 -24.47 23.81 -9.88
CA LEU A 465 -25.03 22.47 -10.01
C LEU A 465 -24.80 21.64 -8.73
N PRO A 466 -25.85 20.98 -8.20
CA PRO A 466 -25.72 20.19 -6.99
C PRO A 466 -24.81 18.98 -7.24
N GLY A 467 -23.77 18.85 -6.42
CA GLY A 467 -22.84 17.69 -6.48
C GLY A 467 -21.49 17.98 -7.13
N GLN A 468 -21.32 19.14 -7.77
CA GLN A 468 -19.99 19.58 -8.19
C GLN A 468 -19.08 19.76 -6.95
N GLY A 469 -17.84 19.27 -7.02
CA GLY A 469 -16.91 19.24 -5.89
C GLY A 469 -17.15 18.17 -4.84
N LYS A 470 -18.16 17.31 -5.02
CA LYS A 470 -18.41 16.19 -4.10
C LYS A 470 -17.72 14.88 -4.50
N LEU A 471 -17.13 14.81 -5.69
CA LEU A 471 -16.28 13.69 -6.10
C LEU A 471 -14.90 13.84 -5.46
N SER A 472 -14.25 12.71 -5.14
CA SER A 472 -12.85 12.72 -4.73
C SER A 472 -12.00 13.44 -5.77
N ASN A 473 -10.97 14.17 -5.36
CA ASN A 473 -10.02 14.83 -6.27
C ASN A 473 -9.52 13.80 -7.29
N VAL A 474 -10.04 13.87 -8.52
CA VAL A 474 -9.60 13.01 -9.60
C VAL A 474 -8.59 13.84 -10.36
N CYS A 475 -7.31 13.53 -10.16
CA CYS A 475 -6.27 14.03 -11.05
C CYS A 475 -6.57 13.44 -12.45
N ALA A 476 -7.02 14.28 -13.38
CA ALA A 476 -7.23 13.91 -14.79
C ALA A 476 -6.04 14.30 -15.68
N SER A 477 -5.11 15.10 -15.15
CA SER A 477 -3.95 15.63 -15.87
C SER A 477 -2.96 14.54 -16.32
N TRP A 478 -2.92 13.38 -15.64
CA TRP A 478 -2.12 12.23 -16.08
C TRP A 478 -2.43 11.80 -17.53
N GLN A 479 -3.65 12.05 -18.00
CA GLN A 479 -4.03 11.74 -19.37
C GLN A 479 -3.27 12.62 -20.37
N MET A 480 -2.82 13.80 -19.98
CA MET A 480 -2.23 14.81 -20.86
C MET A 480 -0.72 14.63 -21.04
N GLU A 481 -0.09 13.77 -20.25
CA GLU A 481 1.32 13.42 -20.39
C GLU A 481 1.58 12.88 -21.80
N SER A 482 2.56 13.46 -22.48
CA SER A 482 2.94 13.13 -23.85
C SER A 482 1.79 13.13 -24.86
N TRP A 483 0.76 13.96 -24.66
CA TRP A 483 -0.38 14.03 -25.59
C TRP A 483 -0.13 14.96 -26.79
N ILE A 484 0.53 16.10 -26.56
CA ILE A 484 0.77 17.11 -27.61
C ILE A 484 2.23 17.03 -28.05
N TYR A 485 2.43 16.91 -29.37
CA TYR A 485 3.75 16.89 -30.00
C TYR A 485 3.94 18.09 -30.91
N TYR A 486 5.18 18.57 -30.99
CA TYR A 486 5.62 19.52 -31.99
C TYR A 486 6.98 19.09 -32.55
N GLY A 487 7.06 18.92 -33.87
CA GLY A 487 8.29 18.52 -34.53
C GLY A 487 8.82 17.13 -34.14
N GLY A 488 7.94 16.23 -33.69
CA GLY A 488 8.28 14.88 -33.25
C GLY A 488 8.59 14.75 -31.74
N GLU A 489 8.68 15.86 -31.02
CA GLU A 489 8.97 15.90 -29.60
C GLU A 489 7.72 16.27 -28.80
N ALA A 490 7.56 15.67 -27.62
CA ALA A 490 6.46 15.98 -26.73
C ALA A 490 6.64 17.36 -26.08
N LEU A 491 5.57 18.16 -26.00
CA LEU A 491 5.62 19.53 -25.48
C LEU A 491 5.87 19.62 -23.96
N ASP A 492 5.64 18.53 -23.25
CA ASP A 492 5.87 18.40 -21.81
C ASP A 492 7.29 17.95 -21.46
N ARG A 493 8.13 17.59 -22.44
CA ARG A 493 9.44 16.99 -22.17
C ARG A 493 10.51 18.05 -21.89
N ILE A 494 11.22 17.88 -20.78
CA ILE A 494 12.41 18.66 -20.40
C ILE A 494 13.52 17.67 -20.05
N VAL A 495 14.75 17.95 -20.46
CA VAL A 495 15.88 17.04 -20.25
C VAL A 495 17.01 17.79 -19.55
N PHE A 496 17.35 17.42 -18.32
CA PHE A 496 18.52 17.98 -17.63
C PHE A 496 19.77 17.17 -17.97
N LYS A 497 20.91 17.85 -18.10
CA LYS A 497 22.23 17.23 -18.10
C LYS A 497 22.84 17.41 -16.72
N VAL A 498 23.13 16.32 -16.04
CA VAL A 498 23.52 16.30 -14.62
C VAL A 498 24.84 15.55 -14.45
N ASP A 499 25.71 16.09 -13.61
CA ASP A 499 26.88 15.38 -13.08
C ASP A 499 26.49 14.70 -11.76
N ARG A 500 26.47 13.37 -11.76
CA ARG A 500 26.09 12.59 -10.58
C ARG A 500 27.09 12.67 -9.44
N GLU A 501 28.36 12.85 -9.75
CA GLU A 501 29.42 12.87 -8.74
C GLU A 501 29.44 14.23 -8.04
N ALA A 502 29.35 15.31 -8.82
CA ALA A 502 29.28 16.66 -8.28
C ALA A 502 27.89 17.03 -7.72
N GLY A 503 26.84 16.29 -8.10
CA GLY A 503 25.46 16.58 -7.71
C GLY A 503 24.95 17.91 -8.27
N ASN A 504 25.43 18.32 -9.46
CA ASN A 504 25.10 19.61 -10.04
C ASN A 504 24.46 19.49 -11.43
N VAL A 505 23.60 20.46 -11.75
CA VAL A 505 22.93 20.57 -13.04
C VAL A 505 23.80 21.40 -13.98
N ILE A 506 24.32 20.76 -15.03
CA ILE A 506 25.16 21.40 -16.06
C ILE A 506 24.32 22.30 -16.96
N GLY A 507 23.12 21.82 -17.32
CA GLY A 507 22.22 22.54 -18.20
C GLY A 507 20.94 21.78 -18.47
N VAL A 508 20.11 22.35 -19.34
CA VAL A 508 18.78 21.82 -19.66
C VAL A 508 18.51 21.94 -21.16
N ASP A 509 17.93 20.91 -21.76
CA ASP A 509 17.41 20.93 -23.12
C ASP A 509 15.87 20.82 -23.08
N ILE A 510 15.22 21.55 -23.99
CA ILE A 510 13.78 21.56 -24.18
C ILE A 510 13.55 21.07 -25.63
N PRO A 511 13.43 19.75 -25.85
CA PRO A 511 13.56 19.16 -27.17
C PRO A 511 12.63 19.74 -28.23
N PHE A 512 11.38 20.03 -27.89
CA PHE A 512 10.40 20.58 -28.84
C PHE A 512 10.75 21.99 -29.33
N LEU A 513 11.54 22.75 -28.56
CA LEU A 513 12.06 24.06 -28.97
C LEU A 513 13.36 23.97 -29.77
N ARG A 514 13.98 22.79 -29.85
CA ARG A 514 15.28 22.53 -30.49
C ARG A 514 16.36 23.45 -29.93
N THR A 515 16.36 23.64 -28.62
CA THR A 515 17.29 24.50 -27.89
C THR A 515 18.72 24.00 -27.95
N GLY A 516 18.92 22.68 -27.92
CA GLY A 516 20.18 22.13 -27.45
C GLY A 516 20.36 22.44 -25.97
N LEU A 517 21.56 22.16 -25.45
CA LEU A 517 21.85 22.36 -24.03
C LEU A 517 21.93 23.86 -23.67
N LEU A 518 20.97 24.34 -22.89
CA LEU A 518 20.99 25.65 -22.25
C LEU A 518 21.82 25.55 -20.96
N PRO A 519 22.97 26.25 -20.84
CA PRO A 519 23.75 26.23 -19.61
C PRO A 519 23.00 26.97 -18.50
N LYS A 520 23.26 26.55 -17.26
CA LYS A 520 22.83 27.31 -16.08
C LYS A 520 23.64 28.61 -15.98
N ALA A 521 22.94 29.73 -15.76
CA ALA A 521 23.50 31.08 -15.72
C ALA A 521 24.21 31.41 -14.41
#